data_AF-A0A6V7JYJ5-F1
#
_entry.id   AF-A0A6V7JYJ5-F1
#
_cell.length_a   1.000
_cell.length_b   1.000
_cell.length_c   1.000
_cell.angle_alpha   90.00
_cell.angle_beta   90.00
_cell.angle_gamma   90.00
#
_symmetry.space_group_name_H-M   'P 1'
#
loop_
_entity.id
_entity.type
_entity.pdbx_description
1 polymer ?
#
loop_
_entity_poly.entity_id
_entity_poly.type
_entity_poly.pdbx_seq_one_letter_code
_entity_poly.pdbx_strand_id
1 'polypeptide(L)' 'GGGANKQHVATKNTAKLDRETEELKHETVPLDLGKLIQQGRATKNMSQKDLAT' A
#
# COMPACT_ATOMS: atom_id res chain seq x y z
N GLY A 1 29.10 -1.08 5.85
CA GLY A 1 28.06 -1.70 6.68
C GLY A 1 26.84 -0.83 6.67
N GLY A 2 25.75 -1.26 6.05
CA GLY A 2 24.50 -0.50 5.96
C GLY A 2 23.45 -1.12 6.85
N GLY A 3 23.51 -0.82 8.16
CA GLY A 3 22.42 -1.16 9.08
C GLY A 3 21.35 -0.10 8.98
N ALA A 4 20.27 -0.38 8.23
CA ALA A 4 19.13 0.51 8.14
C ALA A 4 17.84 -0.26 8.46
N ASN A 5 17.11 0.20 9.47
CA ASN A 5 15.81 -0.31 9.90
C ASN A 5 14.67 0.55 9.33
N LYS A 6 14.68 0.83 8.02
CA LYS A 6 13.63 1.63 7.39
C LYS A 6 12.34 0.81 7.29
N GLN A 7 11.46 0.92 8.28
CA GLN A 7 10.19 0.17 8.35
C GLN A 7 9.17 0.62 7.30
N HIS A 8 9.24 1.88 6.86
CA HIS A 8 8.43 2.41 5.77
C HIS A 8 9.33 2.94 4.66
N VAL A 9 9.29 2.27 3.51
CA VAL A 9 9.98 2.65 2.29
C VAL A 9 9.03 3.39 1.36
N ALA A 10 9.53 4.40 0.65
CA ALA A 10 8.74 5.09 -0.36
C ALA A 10 8.44 4.12 -1.51
N THR A 11 7.18 3.98 -1.88
CA THR A 11 6.71 3.04 -2.91
C THR A 11 6.94 3.53 -4.34
N LYS A 12 7.16 4.84 -4.53
CA LYS A 12 7.46 5.45 -5.84
C LYS A 12 8.90 5.95 -5.89
N ASN A 13 9.53 5.81 -7.07
CA ASN A 13 10.84 6.41 -7.35
C ASN A 13 10.74 7.94 -7.33
N THR A 14 11.29 8.57 -6.30
CA THR A 14 11.23 10.03 -6.09
C THR A 14 11.83 10.82 -7.26
N ALA A 15 12.87 10.29 -7.92
CA ALA A 15 13.48 10.90 -9.11
C ALA A 15 12.60 10.83 -10.38
N LYS A 16 11.64 9.90 -10.44
CA LYS A 16 10.68 9.82 -11.55
C LYS A 16 9.50 10.75 -11.28
N LEU A 17 9.04 10.81 -10.02
CA LEU A 17 7.98 11.72 -9.57
C LEU A 17 8.33 13.20 -9.80
N ASP A 18 9.58 13.59 -9.59
CA ASP A 18 10.07 14.96 -9.78
C ASP A 18 10.09 15.42 -11.25
N ARG A 19 10.00 14.49 -12.22
CA ARG A 19 10.01 14.77 -13.66
C ARG A 19 8.63 14.65 -14.34
N GLU A 20 7.61 14.15 -13.65
CA GLU A 20 6.27 13.94 -14.23
C GLU A 20 5.46 15.25 -14.16
N THR A 21 5.39 16.01 -15.27
CA THR A 21 4.65 17.29 -15.34
C THR A 21 3.32 17.24 -16.11
N GLU A 22 2.93 16.10 -16.70
CA GLU A 22 1.74 16.06 -17.59
C GLU A 22 0.64 15.04 -17.27
N GLU A 23 0.84 14.02 -16.43
CA GLU A 23 -0.30 13.24 -15.89
C GLU A 23 0.08 12.50 -14.59
N LEU A 24 -0.21 13.11 -13.44
CA LEU A 24 -0.01 12.48 -12.14
C LEU A 24 -1.21 11.60 -11.76
N LYS A 25 -1.48 10.54 -12.53
CA LYS A 25 -2.53 9.58 -12.19
C LYS A 25 -2.02 8.59 -11.15
N HIS A 26 -2.69 8.54 -9.99
CA HIS A 26 -2.42 7.54 -8.98
C HIS A 26 -3.27 6.31 -9.27
N GLU A 27 -2.64 5.16 -9.51
CA GLU A 27 -3.34 3.88 -9.49
C GLU A 27 -3.92 3.66 -8.10
N THR A 28 -5.24 3.52 -8.03
CA THR A 28 -5.92 3.12 -6.80
C THR A 28 -5.98 1.60 -6.73
N VAL A 29 -6.17 1.08 -5.51
CA VAL A 29 -6.36 -0.36 -5.32
C VAL A 29 -7.58 -0.85 -6.12
N PRO A 30 -7.45 -1.93 -6.92
CA PRO A 30 -8.59 -2.52 -7.62
C PRO A 30 -9.69 -2.99 -6.65
N LEU A 31 -10.95 -2.90 -7.07
CA LEU A 31 -12.10 -3.30 -6.25
C LEU A 31 -12.01 -4.77 -5.79
N ASP A 32 -11.50 -5.64 -6.66
CA ASP A 32 -11.39 -7.08 -6.38
C ASP A 32 -10.38 -7.37 -5.26
N LEU A 33 -9.30 -6.59 -5.18
CA LEU A 33 -8.35 -6.67 -4.07
C LEU A 33 -9.02 -6.27 -2.74
N GLY A 34 -9.83 -5.21 -2.73
CA GLY A 34 -10.60 -4.80 -1.56
C GLY A 34 -11.58 -5.87 -1.08
N LYS A 35 -12.28 -6.53 -2.01
CA LYS A 35 -13.19 -7.66 -1.71
C LYS A 35 -12.44 -8.86 -1.14
N LEU A 36 -11.29 -9.21 -1.71
CA LEU A 36 -10.47 -10.33 -1.22
C LEU A 36 -10.00 -10.09 0.22
N ILE A 37 -9.57 -8.88 0.55
CA ILE A 37 -9.18 -8.51 1.92
C ILE A 37 -10.39 -8.60 2.88
N GLN A 38 -11.56 -8.13 2.45
CA GLN A 38 -12.77 -8.21 3.25
C GLN A 38 -13.18 -9.66 3.55
N GLN A 39 -13.14 -10.53 2.54
CA GLN A 39 -13.39 -11.96 2.69
C GLN A 39 -12.38 -12.61 3.65
N GLY A 40 -11.09 -12.34 3.46
CA GLY A 40 -10.03 -12.85 4.34
C GLY A 40 -10.23 -12.44 5.80
N ARG A 41 -10.61 -11.19 6.06
CA ARG A 41 -10.94 -10.71 7.41
C ARG A 41 -12.13 -11.44 8.02
N ALA A 42 -13.20 -11.62 7.26
CA ALA A 42 -14.39 -12.32 7.72
C ALA A 42 -14.10 -13.79 8.06
N THR A 43 -13.34 -14.50 7.22
CA THR A 43 -12.96 -15.91 7.48
C THR A 43 -12.12 -16.09 8.75
N LYS A 44 -11.37 -15.05 9.14
CA LYS A 44 -10.51 -15.06 10.32
C LYS A 44 -11.14 -14.39 11.53
N ASN A 45 -12.42 -13.99 11.46
CA ASN A 45 -13.10 -13.20 12.49
C ASN A 45 -12.31 -11.96 12.94
N MET A 46 -11.59 -11.30 12.02
CA MET A 46 -10.72 -10.17 12.33
C MET A 46 -11.40 -8.83 12.02
N SER A 47 -11.36 -7.90 12.98
CA SER A 47 -11.75 -6.51 12.73
C SER A 47 -10.66 -5.76 11.95
N GLN A 48 -10.97 -4.55 11.47
CA GLN A 48 -9.96 -3.72 10.79
C GLN A 48 -8.86 -3.30 11.77
N LYS A 49 -9.23 -3.08 13.03
CA LYS A 49 -8.30 -2.73 14.11
C LYS A 49 -7.28 -3.86 14.33
N ASP A 50 -7.73 -5.11 14.33
CA ASP A 50 -6.85 -6.27 14.54
C ASP A 50 -5.90 -6.52 13.35
N LEU A 51 -6.29 -6.10 12.14
CA LEU A 51 -5.42 -6.19 10.96
C LEU A 51 -4.37 -5.07 10.92
N ALA A 52 -4.69 -3.90 11.48
CA ALA A 52 -3.86 -2.70 11.41
C ALA A 52 -2.96 -2.50 12.63
N THR A 53 -3.12 -3.31 13.68
CA THR A 53 -2.32 -3.29 14.92
C THR A 53 -1.28 -4.39 14.87
#